data_AF-A0ABD3AT08-F1
#
_entry.id   AF-A0ABD3AT08-F1
#
_cell.length_a   1.000
_cell.length_b   1.000
_cell.length_c   1.000
_cell.angle_alpha   90.00
_cell.angle_beta   90.00
_cell.angle_gamma   90.00
#
_symmetry.space_group_name_H-M   'P 1'
#
loop_
_entity.id
_entity.type
_entity.pdbx_description
1 polymer ?
#
loop_
_entity_poly.entity_id
_entity_poly.type
_entity_poly.pdbx_seq_one_letter_code
_entity_poly.pdbx_strand_id
1 'polypeptide(L)'
;MQKAERGENPPFSDFYFRTHKKKEGDWVHPRAQAAYENFEKKKAEISSQSTVENDNMSSDGSQHSQHLSSDLDIWYDAVGGKKKGRVSGLGSLGRTMKGYSSRPSHPYDLPEDVDERIRSTVHSLSAELQAQLERERLEKEEMKKEQASLQAQLSETRNQLHTLMERLGVLPGSSRHQRSPPLDADDEDDADGSSDD
;
A
#
# COMPACT_ATOMS: atom_id res chain seq x y z
N MET A 1 3.90 -37.88 -1.96
CA MET A 1 3.14 -36.61 -1.97
C MET A 1 4.01 -35.58 -1.28
N GLN A 2 4.70 -34.72 -2.03
CA GLN A 2 5.54 -33.66 -1.46
C GLN A 2 4.65 -32.45 -1.15
N LYS A 3 4.76 -31.93 0.09
CA LYS A 3 4.09 -30.71 0.53
C LYS A 3 4.88 -29.53 -0.04
N ALA A 4 4.23 -28.69 -0.84
CA ALA A 4 4.83 -27.45 -1.32
C ALA A 4 4.91 -26.45 -0.15
N GLU A 5 6.09 -25.85 0.03
CA GLU A 5 6.36 -24.77 0.97
C GLU A 5 5.50 -23.54 0.61
N ARG A 6 4.89 -22.94 1.63
CA ARG A 6 4.02 -21.77 1.49
C ARG A 6 4.91 -20.54 1.32
N GLY A 7 4.94 -19.96 0.12
CA GLY A 7 5.56 -18.64 -0.06
C GLY A 7 5.44 -18.08 -1.47
N GLU A 8 5.66 -18.92 -2.48
CA GLU A 8 5.72 -18.44 -3.87
C GLU A 8 4.57 -19.00 -4.71
N ASN A 9 3.98 -18.15 -5.55
CA ASN A 9 3.02 -18.59 -6.54
C ASN A 9 3.76 -19.51 -7.53
N PRO A 10 3.37 -20.79 -7.68
CA PRO A 10 4.05 -21.68 -8.60
C PRO A 10 3.96 -21.12 -10.02
N PRO A 11 4.98 -21.36 -10.87
CA PRO A 11 4.93 -20.92 -12.25
C PRO A 11 3.71 -21.53 -12.95
N PHE A 12 3.21 -20.83 -13.98
CA PHE A 12 1.97 -21.20 -14.67
C PHE A 12 1.99 -22.65 -15.18
N SER A 13 3.12 -23.09 -15.73
CA SER A 13 3.35 -24.46 -16.19
C SER A 13 3.16 -25.50 -15.08
N ASP A 14 3.70 -25.25 -13.89
CA ASP A 14 3.58 -26.17 -12.75
C ASP A 14 2.14 -26.28 -12.28
N PHE A 15 1.42 -25.16 -12.21
CA PHE A 15 -0.01 -25.15 -11.91
C PHE A 15 -0.80 -25.96 -12.95
N TYR A 16 -0.48 -25.76 -14.23
CA TYR A 16 -1.17 -26.44 -15.33
C TYR A 16 -0.89 -27.95 -15.31
N PHE A 17 0.36 -28.37 -15.16
CA PHE A 17 0.74 -29.78 -15.06
C PHE A 17 0.10 -30.46 -13.86
N ARG A 18 0.08 -29.81 -12.69
CA ARG A 18 -0.56 -30.35 -11.49
C ARG A 18 -2.05 -30.65 -11.68
N THR A 19 -2.72 -29.89 -12.54
CA THR A 19 -4.16 -30.00 -12.78
C THR A 19 -4.52 -30.81 -14.03
N HIS A 20 -3.58 -30.97 -14.98
CA HIS A 20 -3.85 -31.56 -16.30
C HIS A 20 -2.92 -32.73 -16.66
N LYS A 21 -1.99 -33.14 -15.78
CA LYS A 21 -1.26 -34.40 -15.87
C LYS A 21 -1.66 -35.38 -14.75
N LYS A 22 -1.70 -36.66 -15.09
CA LYS A 22 -1.89 -37.78 -14.16
C LYS A 22 -0.62 -37.98 -13.33
N LYS A 23 -0.72 -38.79 -12.27
CA LYS A 23 0.45 -39.16 -11.44
C LYS A 23 1.55 -39.86 -12.24
N GLU A 24 1.17 -40.51 -13.34
CA GLU A 24 2.06 -41.23 -14.27
C GLU A 24 2.74 -40.29 -15.29
N GLY A 25 2.40 -38.99 -15.30
CA GLY A 25 2.96 -38.00 -16.22
C GLY A 25 2.14 -37.78 -17.50
N ASP A 26 1.21 -38.67 -17.80
CA ASP A 26 0.32 -38.57 -18.96
C ASP A 26 -0.70 -37.44 -18.84
N TRP A 27 -1.12 -36.88 -19.97
CA TRP A 27 -2.18 -35.88 -20.02
C TRP A 27 -3.53 -36.47 -19.61
N VAL A 28 -4.31 -35.69 -18.86
CA VAL A 28 -5.67 -36.09 -18.44
C VAL A 28 -6.60 -36.19 -19.65
N HIS A 29 -6.36 -35.40 -20.71
CA HIS A 29 -7.13 -35.42 -21.96
C HIS A 29 -6.32 -34.87 -23.13
N PRO A 30 -6.56 -35.32 -24.39
CA PRO A 30 -5.82 -34.86 -25.57
C PRO A 30 -5.89 -33.35 -25.79
N ARG A 31 -7.01 -32.73 -25.39
CA ARG A 31 -7.19 -31.28 -25.48
C ARG A 31 -6.28 -30.48 -24.52
N ALA A 32 -5.90 -31.05 -23.37
CA ALA A 32 -4.95 -30.38 -22.46
C ALA A 32 -3.55 -30.37 -23.06
N GLN A 33 -3.15 -31.51 -23.65
CA GLN A 33 -1.90 -31.64 -24.37
C GLN A 33 -1.79 -30.61 -25.51
N ALA A 34 -2.78 -30.60 -26.40
CA ALA A 34 -2.79 -29.68 -27.54
C ALA A 34 -2.79 -28.20 -27.11
N ALA A 35 -3.47 -27.86 -26.01
CA ALA A 35 -3.46 -26.50 -25.48
C ALA A 35 -2.05 -26.09 -25.00
N TYR A 36 -1.35 -26.98 -24.30
CA TYR A 36 0.01 -26.74 -23.84
C TYR A 36 1.04 -26.68 -24.97
N GLU A 37 0.93 -27.58 -25.95
CA GLU A 37 1.79 -27.57 -27.15
C GLU A 37 1.63 -26.26 -27.94
N ASN A 38 0.40 -25.77 -28.11
CA ASN A 38 0.15 -24.47 -28.74
C ASN A 38 0.74 -23.30 -27.94
N PHE A 39 0.71 -23.38 -26.61
CA PHE A 39 1.31 -22.38 -25.74
C PHE A 39 2.82 -22.32 -25.89
N GLU A 40 3.51 -23.47 -25.83
CA GLU A 40 4.96 -23.56 -26.06
C GLU A 40 5.34 -23.07 -27.46
N LYS A 41 4.56 -23.43 -28.48
CA LYS A 41 4.77 -22.96 -29.86
C LYS A 41 4.68 -21.44 -29.95
N LYS A 42 3.64 -20.82 -29.36
CA LYS A 42 3.49 -19.36 -29.35
C LYS A 42 4.60 -18.67 -28.56
N LYS A 43 5.01 -19.25 -27.43
CA LYS A 43 6.13 -18.74 -26.63
C LYS A 43 7.43 -18.73 -27.44
N ALA A 44 7.70 -19.80 -28.19
CA ALA A 44 8.85 -19.89 -29.10
C ALA A 44 8.76 -18.91 -30.28
N GLU A 45 7.58 -18.73 -30.86
CA GLU A 45 7.33 -17.76 -31.94
C GLU A 45 7.63 -16.32 -31.50
N ILE A 46 7.09 -15.91 -30.35
CA ILE A 46 7.33 -14.59 -29.76
C ILE A 46 8.81 -14.38 -29.46
N SER A 47 9.48 -15.40 -28.91
CA SER A 47 10.91 -15.35 -28.65
C SER A 47 11.75 -15.24 -29.93
N SER A 48 11.28 -15.80 -31.05
CA SER A 48 11.98 -15.73 -32.34
C SER A 48 11.72 -14.38 -33.03
N GLN A 49 10.50 -13.86 -32.95
CA GLN A 49 10.11 -12.60 -33.57
C GLN A 49 10.77 -11.39 -32.89
N SER A 50 11.02 -11.48 -31.59
CA SER A 50 11.83 -10.52 -30.82
C SER A 50 13.25 -10.31 -31.38
N THR A 51 13.81 -11.29 -32.10
CA THR A 51 15.17 -11.20 -32.65
C THR A 51 15.27 -10.57 -34.04
N VAL A 52 14.15 -10.39 -34.77
CA VAL A 52 14.15 -9.89 -36.17
C VAL A 52 13.66 -8.45 -36.35
N GLU A 53 13.08 -7.82 -35.33
CA GLU A 53 12.53 -6.45 -35.43
C GLU A 53 13.52 -5.33 -35.06
N ASN A 54 14.78 -5.65 -34.73
CA ASN A 54 15.78 -4.64 -34.34
C ASN A 54 16.55 -3.97 -35.50
N ASP A 55 16.35 -4.38 -36.75
CA ASP A 55 17.14 -3.85 -37.89
C ASP A 55 16.36 -2.95 -38.88
N ASN A 56 15.10 -2.60 -38.62
CA ASN A 56 14.35 -1.74 -39.54
C ASN A 56 13.69 -0.54 -38.84
N MET A 57 14.52 0.44 -38.50
CA MET A 57 14.06 1.80 -38.18
C MET A 57 13.51 2.47 -39.44
N SER A 58 12.19 2.62 -39.51
CA SER A 58 11.57 3.61 -40.39
C SER A 58 10.38 4.28 -39.70
N SER A 59 10.68 5.40 -39.05
CA SER A 59 9.88 6.63 -38.95
C SER A 59 8.34 6.50 -39.07
N ASP A 60 7.67 6.19 -37.97
CA ASP A 60 6.49 6.94 -37.51
C ASP A 60 6.25 6.61 -36.03
N GLY A 61 5.85 7.60 -35.24
CA GLY A 61 5.85 7.61 -33.78
C GLY A 61 4.80 6.71 -33.11
N SER A 62 4.90 5.40 -33.29
CA SER A 62 4.29 4.42 -32.39
C SER A 62 5.40 3.58 -31.79
N GLN A 63 5.76 3.89 -30.55
CA GLN A 63 6.47 2.97 -29.69
C GLN A 63 5.56 1.75 -29.47
N HIS A 64 5.57 0.82 -30.42
CA HIS A 64 5.12 -0.55 -30.22
C HIS A 64 6.13 -1.17 -29.27
N SER A 65 5.99 -0.84 -27.99
CA SER A 65 6.70 -1.51 -26.92
C SER A 65 6.38 -2.98 -27.11
N GLN A 66 7.38 -3.77 -27.52
CA GLN A 66 7.30 -5.23 -27.54
C GLN A 66 7.06 -5.66 -26.09
N HIS A 67 5.79 -5.65 -25.70
CA HIS A 67 5.34 -6.02 -24.37
C HIS A 67 5.74 -7.47 -24.21
N LEU A 68 6.71 -7.74 -23.34
CA LEU A 68 7.03 -9.07 -22.86
C LEU A 68 5.71 -9.72 -22.46
N SER A 69 5.16 -10.53 -23.37
CA SER A 69 3.82 -11.08 -23.19
C SER A 69 3.91 -12.01 -22.00
N SER A 70 3.13 -11.72 -20.96
CA SER A 70 3.09 -12.57 -19.77
C SER A 70 2.71 -13.98 -20.19
N ASP A 71 3.19 -15.02 -19.50
CA ASP A 71 2.81 -16.40 -19.79
C ASP A 71 1.27 -16.58 -19.82
N LEU A 72 0.52 -15.76 -19.05
CA LEU A 72 -0.94 -15.74 -19.09
C LEU A 72 -1.52 -15.17 -20.39
N ASP A 73 -0.85 -14.21 -21.00
CA ASP A 73 -1.26 -13.53 -22.23
C ASP A 73 -0.99 -14.46 -23.42
N ILE A 74 0.18 -15.10 -23.42
CA ILE A 74 0.54 -16.14 -24.39
C ILE A 74 -0.44 -17.32 -24.27
N TRP A 75 -0.79 -17.72 -23.03
CA TRP A 75 -1.78 -18.77 -22.79
C TRP A 75 -3.16 -18.38 -23.32
N TYR A 76 -3.60 -17.14 -23.07
CA TYR A 76 -4.85 -16.61 -23.56
C TYR A 76 -4.98 -16.80 -25.07
N ASP A 77 -3.94 -16.41 -25.79
CA ASP A 77 -3.90 -16.51 -27.23
C ASP A 77 -3.79 -17.96 -27.69
N ALA A 78 -3.03 -18.81 -26.99
CA ALA A 78 -2.88 -20.22 -27.32
C ALA A 78 -4.19 -21.01 -27.25
N VAL A 79 -5.06 -20.68 -26.30
CA VAL A 79 -6.37 -21.35 -26.13
C VAL A 79 -7.52 -20.69 -26.87
N GLY A 80 -7.23 -19.64 -27.66
CA GLY A 80 -8.22 -18.93 -28.47
C GLY A 80 -9.11 -17.97 -27.67
N GLY A 81 -8.61 -17.46 -26.55
CA GLY A 81 -9.24 -16.43 -25.75
C GLY A 81 -10.40 -16.90 -24.86
N LYS A 82 -11.33 -15.98 -24.55
CA LYS A 82 -12.51 -16.28 -23.71
C LYS A 82 -13.60 -16.96 -24.53
N LYS A 83 -14.08 -18.11 -24.06
CA LYS A 83 -15.34 -18.73 -24.52
C LYS A 83 -16.36 -18.70 -23.38
N LYS A 84 -17.55 -18.13 -23.63
CA LYS A 84 -18.60 -17.93 -22.60
C LYS A 84 -18.05 -17.24 -21.33
N GLY A 85 -17.23 -16.21 -21.51
CA GLY A 85 -16.62 -15.43 -20.42
C GLY A 85 -15.52 -16.14 -19.62
N ARG A 86 -15.05 -17.32 -20.07
CA ARG A 86 -14.03 -18.11 -19.36
C ARG A 86 -12.89 -18.49 -20.30
N VAL A 87 -11.66 -18.38 -19.81
CA VAL A 87 -10.46 -18.91 -20.48
C VAL A 87 -10.29 -20.39 -20.11
N SER A 88 -10.03 -21.24 -21.11
CA SER A 88 -9.86 -22.68 -20.89
C SER A 88 -8.60 -22.97 -20.06
N GLY A 89 -8.69 -23.93 -19.13
CA GLY A 89 -7.54 -24.35 -18.30
C GLY A 89 -7.19 -23.43 -17.12
N LEU A 90 -7.81 -22.25 -17.01
CA LEU A 90 -7.43 -21.23 -16.03
C LEU A 90 -8.39 -21.10 -14.83
N GLY A 91 -9.33 -22.04 -14.66
CA GLY A 91 -10.19 -22.12 -13.47
C GLY A 91 -10.90 -20.80 -13.11
N SER A 92 -10.69 -20.32 -11.88
CA SER A 92 -11.20 -19.04 -11.37
C SER A 92 -10.46 -17.83 -11.92
N LEU A 93 -9.16 -17.95 -12.16
CA LEU A 93 -8.30 -16.90 -12.71
C LEU A 93 -8.70 -16.52 -14.15
N GLY A 94 -9.27 -17.48 -14.91
CA GLY A 94 -9.85 -17.23 -16.23
C GLY A 94 -11.07 -16.31 -16.25
N ARG A 95 -11.66 -15.97 -15.09
CA ARG A 95 -12.75 -14.99 -14.97
C ARG A 95 -12.24 -13.56 -14.81
N THR A 96 -11.12 -13.39 -14.12
CA THR A 96 -10.57 -12.08 -13.74
C THR A 96 -9.62 -11.51 -14.79
N MET A 97 -9.11 -12.33 -15.70
CA MET A 97 -8.38 -11.82 -16.86
C MET A 97 -9.25 -10.82 -17.61
N LYS A 98 -8.82 -9.56 -17.69
CA LYS A 98 -9.41 -8.62 -18.66
C LYS A 98 -9.08 -9.20 -20.04
N GLY A 99 -10.11 -9.56 -20.80
CA GLY A 99 -9.87 -10.01 -22.15
C GLY A 99 -9.40 -8.81 -22.94
N TYR A 100 -8.36 -8.94 -23.75
CA TYR A 100 -8.02 -7.99 -24.82
C TYR A 100 -9.10 -7.95 -25.92
N SER A 101 -10.31 -8.47 -25.65
CA SER A 101 -11.49 -8.26 -26.47
C SER A 101 -11.87 -6.80 -26.27
N SER A 102 -11.50 -5.98 -27.26
CA SER A 102 -11.29 -4.53 -27.26
C SER A 102 -10.06 -4.07 -26.47
N ARG A 103 -8.91 -4.01 -27.16
CA ARG A 103 -7.93 -2.93 -26.93
C ARG A 103 -8.74 -1.62 -26.81
N PRO A 104 -8.72 -0.89 -25.69
CA PRO A 104 -8.79 0.55 -25.82
C PRO A 104 -7.53 0.93 -26.58
N SER A 105 -7.67 1.45 -27.79
CA SER A 105 -6.55 1.91 -28.61
C SER A 105 -5.78 3.08 -27.99
N HIS A 106 -6.18 3.53 -26.80
CA HIS A 106 -5.53 4.61 -26.09
C HIS A 106 -5.49 4.39 -24.56
N PRO A 107 -4.36 4.70 -23.90
CA PRO A 107 -4.31 4.93 -22.45
C PRO A 107 -5.29 6.00 -21.93
N TYR A 108 -5.97 6.71 -22.83
CA TYR A 108 -6.89 7.81 -22.57
C TYR A 108 -8.38 7.41 -22.58
N ASP A 109 -8.72 6.12 -22.68
CA ASP A 109 -10.11 5.67 -22.81
C ASP A 109 -10.74 5.25 -21.47
N LEU A 110 -10.26 5.80 -20.34
CA LEU A 110 -11.16 5.99 -19.20
C LEU A 110 -12.08 7.16 -19.58
N PRO A 111 -13.41 7.08 -19.34
CA PRO A 111 -14.26 8.24 -19.53
C PRO A 111 -13.61 9.40 -18.78
N GLU A 112 -13.31 10.50 -19.46
CA GLU A 112 -12.67 11.70 -18.91
C GLU A 112 -13.34 12.13 -17.59
N ASP A 113 -14.66 11.88 -17.52
CA ASP A 113 -15.53 12.03 -16.36
C ASP A 113 -15.09 11.25 -15.11
N VAL A 114 -14.54 10.02 -15.23
CA VAL A 114 -14.08 9.23 -14.07
C VAL A 114 -12.81 9.83 -13.47
N ASP A 115 -11.85 10.21 -14.31
CA ASP A 115 -10.58 10.77 -13.86
C ASP A 115 -10.77 12.20 -13.34
N GLU A 116 -11.62 13.00 -13.97
CA GLU A 116 -12.02 14.32 -13.49
C GLU A 116 -12.83 14.23 -12.19
N ARG A 117 -13.73 13.25 -12.06
CA ARG A 117 -14.44 12.98 -10.79
C ARG A 117 -13.47 12.58 -9.69
N ILE A 118 -12.49 11.72 -9.97
CA ILE A 118 -11.47 11.34 -8.99
C ILE A 118 -10.68 12.57 -8.55
N ARG A 119 -10.15 13.36 -9.50
CA ARG A 119 -9.45 14.62 -9.19
C ARG A 119 -10.29 15.58 -8.35
N SER A 120 -11.56 15.77 -8.74
CA SER A 120 -12.50 16.62 -8.02
C SER A 120 -12.74 16.13 -6.59
N THR A 121 -12.96 14.82 -6.40
CA THR A 121 -13.11 14.24 -5.06
C THR A 121 -11.86 14.40 -4.20
N VAL A 122 -10.67 14.22 -4.78
CA VAL A 122 -9.39 14.41 -4.09
C VAL A 122 -9.23 15.86 -3.67
N HIS A 123 -9.51 16.81 -4.56
CA HIS A 123 -9.43 18.24 -4.23
C HIS A 123 -10.43 18.66 -3.16
N SER A 124 -11.69 18.20 -3.26
CA SER A 124 -12.74 18.45 -2.27
C SER A 124 -12.34 17.94 -0.88
N LEU A 125 -11.89 16.68 -0.80
CA LEU A 125 -11.49 16.08 0.47
C LEU A 125 -10.23 16.74 1.05
N SER A 126 -9.28 17.13 0.19
CA SER A 126 -8.07 17.83 0.63
C SER A 126 -8.39 19.20 1.22
N ALA A 127 -9.30 19.95 0.59
CA ALA A 127 -9.76 21.24 1.10
C ALA A 127 -10.53 21.10 2.41
N GLU A 128 -11.39 20.09 2.52
CA GLU A 128 -12.13 19.80 3.76
C GLU A 128 -11.19 19.44 4.91
N LEU A 129 -10.19 18.59 4.65
CA LEU A 129 -9.17 18.21 5.64
C LEU A 129 -8.37 19.43 6.12
N GLN A 130 -7.97 20.32 5.21
CA GLN A 130 -7.28 21.56 5.56
C GLN A 130 -8.16 22.47 6.44
N ALA A 131 -9.42 22.66 6.07
CA ALA A 131 -10.35 23.46 6.86
C ALA A 131 -10.58 22.88 8.25
N GLN A 132 -10.61 21.55 8.39
CA GLN A 132 -10.73 20.89 9.69
C GLN A 132 -9.48 21.13 10.56
N LEU A 133 -8.29 20.97 10.01
CA LEU A 133 -7.03 21.24 10.72
C LEU A 133 -6.95 22.71 11.20
N GLU A 134 -7.41 23.65 10.38
CA GLU A 134 -7.46 25.06 10.78
C GLU A 134 -8.45 25.32 11.92
N ARG A 135 -9.63 24.70 11.90
CA ARG A 135 -10.60 24.81 13.00
C ARG A 135 -10.04 24.25 14.30
N GLU A 136 -9.48 23.05 14.28
CA GLU A 136 -8.86 22.44 15.46
C GLU A 136 -7.72 23.30 16.01
N ARG A 137 -6.93 23.93 15.12
CA ARG A 137 -5.86 24.85 15.51
C ARG A 137 -6.43 26.07 16.25
N LEU A 138 -7.49 26.67 15.72
CA LEU A 138 -8.15 27.83 16.33
C LEU A 138 -8.79 27.47 17.68
N GLU A 139 -9.51 26.36 17.77
CA GLU A 139 -10.13 25.87 19.00
C GLU A 139 -9.07 25.60 20.08
N LYS A 140 -7.93 25.01 19.70
CA LYS A 140 -6.82 24.76 20.62
C LYS A 140 -6.17 26.06 21.11
N GLU A 141 -6.02 27.06 20.23
CA GLU A 141 -5.53 28.38 20.62
C GLU A 141 -6.49 29.09 21.57
N GLU A 142 -7.80 28.97 21.35
CA GLU A 142 -8.84 29.53 22.21
C GLU A 142 -8.85 28.86 23.59
N MET A 143 -8.88 27.52 23.64
CA MET A 143 -8.80 26.78 24.90
C MET A 143 -7.53 27.10 25.67
N LYS A 144 -6.39 27.29 25.00
CA LYS A 144 -5.13 27.68 25.65
C LYS A 144 -5.23 29.07 26.27
N LYS A 145 -5.89 30.03 25.62
CA LYS A 145 -6.12 31.38 26.18
C LYS A 145 -7.05 31.33 27.38
N GLU A 146 -8.13 30.55 27.30
CA GLU A 146 -9.06 30.36 28.42
C GLU A 146 -8.35 29.72 29.62
N GLN A 147 -7.57 28.67 29.39
CA GLN A 147 -6.78 28.01 30.43
C GLN A 147 -5.80 28.98 31.10
N ALA A 148 -5.10 29.81 30.31
CA ALA A 148 -4.20 30.81 30.84
C ALA A 148 -4.94 31.87 31.69
N SER A 149 -6.12 32.31 31.25
CA SER A 149 -6.96 33.24 32.02
C SER A 149 -7.42 32.64 33.35
N LEU A 150 -7.89 31.39 33.35
CA LEU A 150 -8.28 30.69 34.57
C LEU A 150 -7.11 30.49 35.53
N GLN A 151 -5.93 30.12 35.02
CA GLN A 151 -4.72 30.02 35.84
C GLN A 151 -4.33 31.36 36.46
N ALA A 152 -4.43 32.47 35.72
CA ALA A 152 -4.17 33.80 36.24
C ALA A 152 -5.14 34.15 37.38
N GLN A 153 -6.44 33.92 37.20
CA GLN A 153 -7.45 34.15 38.25
C GLN A 153 -7.22 33.29 39.50
N LEU A 154 -6.86 32.01 39.32
CA LEU A 154 -6.51 31.13 40.44
C LEU A 154 -5.25 31.61 41.17
N SER A 155 -4.25 32.10 40.45
CA SER A 155 -3.04 32.65 41.06
C SER A 155 -3.34 33.91 41.87
N GLU A 156 -4.22 34.77 41.35
CA GLU A 156 -4.61 36.00 42.04
C GLU A 156 -5.43 35.71 43.30
N THR A 157 -6.43 34.84 43.22
CA THR A 157 -7.21 34.42 44.40
C THR A 157 -6.32 33.74 45.45
N ARG A 158 -5.34 32.92 45.03
CA ARG A 158 -4.33 32.35 45.94
C ARG A 158 -3.50 33.43 46.63
N ASN A 159 -3.07 34.46 45.90
CA ASN A 159 -2.30 35.57 46.47
C ASN A 159 -3.14 36.42 47.44
N GLN A 160 -4.41 36.66 47.12
CA GLN A 160 -5.36 37.34 48.01
C GLN A 160 -5.58 36.54 49.30
N LEU A 161 -5.78 35.22 49.19
CA LEU A 161 -5.88 34.33 50.35
C LEU A 161 -4.61 34.36 51.20
N HIS A 162 -3.43 34.30 50.58
CA HIS A 162 -2.16 34.42 51.30
C HIS A 162 -2.08 35.73 52.08
N THR A 163 -2.44 36.85 51.45
CA THR A 163 -2.43 38.19 52.08
C THR A 163 -3.40 38.27 53.26
N LEU A 164 -4.60 37.69 53.13
CA LEU A 164 -5.58 37.65 54.22
C LEU A 164 -5.11 36.75 55.38
N MET A 165 -4.55 35.59 55.08
CA MET A 165 -3.98 34.69 56.09
C MET A 165 -2.82 35.33 56.85
N GLU A 166 -1.95 36.07 56.15
CA GLU A 166 -0.84 36.83 56.74
C GLU A 166 -1.36 37.93 57.69
N ARG A 167 -2.40 38.67 57.28
CA ARG A 167 -3.06 39.68 58.14
C ARG A 167 -3.73 39.07 59.38
N LEU A 168 -4.25 37.85 59.27
CA LEU A 168 -4.89 37.13 60.38
C LEU A 168 -3.89 36.35 61.25
N GLY A 169 -2.60 36.35 60.92
CA GLY A 169 -1.56 35.65 61.68
C GLY A 169 -1.60 34.12 61.54
N VAL A 170 -2.30 33.59 60.55
CA VAL A 170 -2.43 32.15 60.30
C VAL A 170 -1.38 31.74 59.26
N LEU A 171 -0.13 31.53 59.70
CA LEU A 171 0.95 31.06 58.83
C LEU A 171 0.75 29.57 58.48
N PRO A 172 0.81 29.16 57.20
CA PRO A 172 0.93 27.76 56.84
C PRO A 172 2.35 27.27 57.18
N GLY A 173 2.50 26.73 58.39
CA GLY A 173 3.55 25.77 58.77
C GLY A 173 5.02 26.15 58.53
N SER A 174 5.62 26.87 59.48
CA SER A 174 7.06 26.71 59.75
C SER A 174 7.25 25.45 60.62
N SER A 175 7.12 24.27 60.01
CA SER A 175 7.51 23.01 60.65
C SER A 175 8.93 22.67 60.21
N ARG A 176 9.86 22.95 61.11
CA ARG A 176 11.28 22.59 61.07
C ARG A 176 11.43 21.09 60.80
N HIS A 177 11.80 20.71 59.58
CA HIS A 177 12.32 19.38 59.28
C HIS A 177 13.79 19.46 58.93
N GLN A 178 14.51 18.48 59.43
CA GLN A 178 15.94 18.55 59.67
C GLN A 178 16.73 18.29 58.40
N ARG A 179 17.78 19.10 58.24
CA ARG A 179 19.15 18.73 57.85
C ARG A 179 19.35 17.33 57.23
N SER A 180 19.72 17.30 55.95
CA SER A 180 20.75 16.40 55.38
C SER A 180 21.38 17.06 54.13
N PRO A 181 22.68 16.85 53.84
CA PRO A 181 23.47 17.67 52.92
C PRO A 181 23.38 17.23 51.44
N PRO A 182 23.85 18.07 50.49
CA PRO A 182 23.75 17.84 49.05
C PRO A 182 25.01 17.21 48.43
N LEU A 183 24.89 16.84 47.14
CA LEU A 183 25.91 16.38 46.17
C LEU A 183 26.16 14.86 46.28
N ASP A 184 26.04 14.06 45.22
CA ASP A 184 26.72 14.24 43.93
C ASP A 184 25.80 14.10 42.71
N ALA A 185 25.96 15.04 41.78
CA ALA A 185 25.75 14.81 40.38
C ALA A 185 27.05 14.21 39.85
N ASP A 186 27.02 12.96 39.41
CA ASP A 186 27.88 12.54 38.31
C ASP A 186 26.98 12.38 37.09
N ASP A 187 27.30 13.29 36.18
CA ASP A 187 26.85 13.45 34.82
C ASP A 187 27.50 12.38 33.93
N GLU A 188 26.96 12.24 32.72
CA GLU A 188 27.57 11.55 31.56
C GLU A 188 27.59 10.01 31.60
N ASP A 189 27.34 9.27 30.53
CA ASP A 189 26.81 9.54 29.19
C ASP A 189 26.56 8.15 28.56
N ASP A 190 25.89 8.17 27.43
CA ASP A 190 26.02 7.21 26.33
C ASP A 190 25.37 5.81 26.41
N ALA A 191 24.30 5.75 25.62
CA ALA A 191 23.88 4.69 24.72
C ALA A 191 24.91 3.60 24.35
N ASP A 192 24.53 2.33 24.52
CA ASP A 192 24.32 1.30 23.48
C ASP A 192 23.51 0.15 24.14
N GLY A 193 22.73 -0.73 23.51
CA GLY A 193 22.81 -1.24 22.16
C GLY A 193 23.17 -2.74 22.13
N SER A 194 22.38 -3.65 22.71
CA SER A 194 22.36 -5.09 22.32
C SER A 194 21.25 -5.84 23.10
N SER A 195 20.26 -6.48 22.46
CA SER A 195 20.25 -7.74 21.70
C SER A 195 19.73 -8.90 22.56
N ASP A 196 18.65 -9.49 22.05
CA ASP A 196 18.21 -10.90 22.09
C ASP A 196 18.40 -11.76 23.36
N ASP A 197 17.27 -12.28 23.85
CA ASP A 197 17.09 -13.73 24.10
C ASP A 197 15.62 -14.12 23.79
#